data_AF-A0A314ZYL4-F1
#
_entry.id   AF-A0A314ZYL4-F1
#
_cell.length_a   1.000
_cell.length_b   1.000
_cell.length_c   1.000
_cell.angle_alpha   90.00
_cell.angle_beta   90.00
_cell.angle_gamma   90.00
#
_symmetry.space_group_name_H-M   'P 1'
#
loop_
_entity.id
_entity.type
_entity.pdbx_description
1 polymer ?
#
loop_
_entity_poly.entity_id
_entity_poly.type
_entity_poly.pdbx_seq_one_letter_code
_entity_poly.pdbx_strand_id
1 'polypeptide(L)'
;MGLLDRVLDIVTVGLDKIIDDKAVNHRRVIEQGLEIKGNWQTGEIFLMGNPLTPEVLEKTGSEYETFSWGDTSEKSRVTALAILLWFLDENEAYDYLDAFLRDFVARLPRQDFEQNFGYEFWRNDILSKRGKKLTSDKYHQADLHGGYYMGDDDADERGDDGED
;
A
#
# COMPACT_ATOMS: atom_id res chain seq x y z
N MET A 1 -46.44 2.44 9.80
CA MET A 1 -44.98 2.28 9.85
C MET A 1 -44.58 1.42 8.66
N GLY A 2 -43.99 2.07 7.67
CA GLY A 2 -43.95 1.58 6.28
C GLY A 2 -42.76 0.65 6.01
N LEU A 3 -42.88 -0.14 4.95
CA LEU A 3 -41.86 -1.03 4.40
C LEU A 3 -40.47 -0.39 4.24
N LEU A 4 -40.38 0.94 4.13
CA LEU A 4 -39.14 1.69 4.01
C LEU A 4 -38.27 1.65 5.29
N ASP A 5 -38.87 1.61 6.49
CA ASP A 5 -38.08 1.50 7.75
C ASP A 5 -37.36 0.15 7.85
N ARG A 6 -38.00 -0.93 7.39
CA ARG A 6 -37.41 -2.29 7.44
C ARG A 6 -36.25 -2.46 6.47
N VAL A 7 -36.30 -1.81 5.32
CA VAL A 7 -35.20 -1.85 4.34
C VAL A 7 -33.99 -1.09 4.86
N LEU A 8 -34.21 0.06 5.50
CA LEU A 8 -33.12 0.85 6.08
C LEU A 8 -32.40 0.08 7.20
N ASP A 9 -33.14 -0.60 8.08
CA ASP A 9 -32.57 -1.42 9.15
C ASP A 9 -31.72 -2.58 8.62
N ILE A 10 -32.19 -3.29 7.59
CA ILE A 10 -31.45 -4.42 7.00
C ILE A 10 -30.15 -3.95 6.33
N VAL A 11 -30.21 -2.80 5.63
CA VAL A 11 -29.02 -2.23 4.97
C VAL A 11 -28.01 -1.74 6.00
N THR A 12 -28.46 -1.11 7.10
CA THR A 12 -27.59 -0.61 8.16
C THR A 12 -26.90 -1.77 8.90
N VAL A 13 -27.65 -2.81 9.28
CA VAL A 13 -27.10 -4.01 9.94
C VAL A 13 -26.13 -4.77 9.04
N GLY A 14 -26.38 -4.82 7.72
CA GLY A 14 -25.48 -5.44 6.76
C GLY A 14 -24.16 -4.67 6.60
N LEU A 15 -24.20 -3.34 6.63
CA LEU A 15 -23.02 -2.48 6.57
C LEU A 15 -22.18 -2.59 7.84
N ASP A 16 -22.81 -2.57 9.01
CA ASP A 16 -22.11 -2.71 10.30
C ASP A 16 -21.34 -4.04 10.38
N LYS A 17 -21.96 -5.14 9.93
CA LYS A 17 -21.31 -6.45 9.91
C LYS A 17 -20.09 -6.49 8.99
N ILE A 18 -20.14 -5.85 7.81
CA ILE A 18 -19.02 -5.80 6.87
C ILE A 18 -17.86 -4.98 7.45
N ILE A 19 -18.16 -3.89 8.16
CA ILE A 19 -17.17 -3.05 8.83
C ILE A 19 -16.50 -3.85 9.97
N ASP A 20 -17.28 -4.55 10.77
CA ASP A 20 -16.77 -5.41 11.85
C ASP A 20 -15.88 -6.54 11.31
N ASP A 21 -16.30 -7.22 10.25
CA ASP A 21 -15.52 -8.30 9.62
C ASP A 21 -14.19 -7.76 9.09
N LYS A 22 -14.19 -6.57 8.46
CA LYS A 22 -12.96 -5.94 7.97
C LYS A 22 -12.02 -5.55 9.11
N ALA A 23 -12.53 -4.95 10.18
CA ALA A 23 -11.72 -4.58 11.34
C ALA A 23 -11.09 -5.81 12.02
N VAL A 24 -11.84 -6.91 12.13
CA VAL A 24 -11.34 -8.20 12.61
C VAL A 24 -10.25 -8.75 11.69
N ASN A 25 -10.47 -8.73 10.38
CA ASN A 25 -9.49 -9.18 9.40
C ASN A 25 -8.20 -8.34 9.46
N HIS A 26 -8.32 -7.01 9.53
CA HIS A 26 -7.17 -6.11 9.66
C HIS A 26 -6.34 -6.44 10.89
N ARG A 27 -6.99 -6.60 12.04
CA ARG A 27 -6.33 -6.97 13.29
C ARG A 27 -5.57 -8.30 13.17
N ARG A 28 -6.21 -9.32 12.58
CA ARG A 28 -5.57 -10.63 12.36
C ARG A 28 -4.35 -10.51 11.44
N VAL A 29 -4.44 -9.73 10.36
CA VAL A 29 -3.33 -9.50 9.42
C VAL A 29 -2.16 -8.79 10.10
N ILE A 30 -2.43 -7.84 11.00
CA ILE A 30 -1.39 -7.19 11.82
C ILE A 30 -0.73 -8.21 12.76
N GLU A 31 -1.53 -8.95 13.53
CA GLU A 31 -1.01 -9.83 14.59
C GLU A 31 -0.32 -11.10 14.06
N GLN A 32 -0.76 -11.64 12.92
CA GLN A 32 -0.39 -12.99 12.45
C GLN A 32 0.27 -12.99 11.06
N GLY A 33 0.29 -11.83 10.37
CA GLY A 33 0.61 -11.77 8.95
C GLY A 33 -0.55 -12.22 8.06
N LEU A 34 -0.46 -11.98 6.76
CA LEU A 34 -1.45 -12.36 5.77
C LEU A 34 -1.14 -13.77 5.25
N GLU A 35 -1.86 -14.77 5.76
CA GLU A 35 -1.87 -16.10 5.16
C GLU A 35 -2.64 -16.06 3.83
N ILE A 36 -1.96 -16.43 2.75
CA ILE A 36 -2.53 -16.45 1.40
C ILE A 36 -2.21 -17.76 0.70
N LYS A 37 -3.19 -18.25 -0.05
CA LYS A 37 -3.07 -19.42 -0.92
C LYS A 37 -3.68 -19.10 -2.27
N GLY A 38 -3.05 -19.57 -3.35
CA GLY A 38 -3.57 -19.44 -4.70
C GLY A 38 -3.57 -20.77 -5.44
N ASN A 39 -4.65 -21.04 -6.17
CA ASN A 39 -4.76 -22.15 -7.11
C ASN A 39 -4.64 -21.62 -8.53
N TRP A 40 -3.53 -21.94 -9.19
CA TRP A 40 -3.19 -21.39 -10.50
C TRP A 40 -4.17 -21.83 -11.59
N GLN A 41 -4.70 -23.05 -11.51
CA GLN A 41 -5.60 -23.58 -12.53
C GLN A 41 -6.98 -22.92 -12.46
N THR A 42 -7.49 -22.67 -11.26
CA THR A 42 -8.81 -22.06 -11.06
C THR A 42 -8.76 -20.55 -10.94
N GLY A 43 -7.59 -19.97 -10.66
CA GLY A 43 -7.43 -18.54 -10.37
C GLY A 43 -8.09 -18.13 -9.06
N GLU A 44 -8.34 -19.08 -8.15
CA GLU A 44 -8.91 -18.82 -6.82
C GLU A 44 -7.81 -18.41 -5.84
N ILE A 45 -8.14 -17.47 -4.96
CA ILE A 45 -7.29 -17.02 -3.86
C ILE A 45 -8.03 -17.23 -2.56
N PHE A 46 -7.32 -17.69 -1.54
CA PHE A 46 -7.81 -17.83 -0.18
C PHE A 46 -6.97 -16.97 0.76
N LEU A 47 -7.63 -16.18 1.59
CA LEU A 47 -7.02 -15.33 2.62
C LEU A 47 -7.43 -15.87 3.98
N MET A 48 -6.47 -16.26 4.81
CA MET A 48 -6.72 -16.81 6.15
C MET A 48 -7.73 -17.98 6.13
N GLY A 49 -7.63 -18.84 5.11
CA GLY A 49 -8.54 -19.96 4.88
C GLY A 49 -9.90 -19.62 4.25
N ASN A 50 -10.22 -18.33 4.03
CA ASN A 50 -11.48 -17.90 3.43
C ASN A 50 -11.29 -17.58 1.94
N PRO A 51 -12.18 -18.04 1.05
CA PRO A 51 -12.10 -17.69 -0.37
C PRO A 51 -12.26 -16.17 -0.55
N LEU A 52 -11.39 -15.59 -1.36
CA LEU A 52 -11.52 -14.21 -1.81
C LEU A 52 -12.64 -14.17 -2.85
N THR A 53 -13.77 -13.56 -2.49
CA THR A 53 -14.97 -13.62 -3.34
C THR A 53 -14.85 -12.70 -4.55
N PRO A 54 -15.41 -13.11 -5.71
CA PRO A 54 -15.51 -12.25 -6.89
C PRO A 54 -16.34 -10.98 -6.67
N GLU A 55 -17.18 -10.92 -5.62
CA GLU A 55 -17.91 -9.68 -5.26
C GLU A 55 -16.96 -8.50 -5.00
N VAL A 56 -15.73 -8.77 -4.55
CA VAL A 56 -14.70 -7.74 -4.42
C VAL A 56 -14.26 -7.22 -5.80
N LEU A 57 -14.23 -8.09 -6.81
CA LEU A 57 -13.96 -7.73 -8.21
C LEU A 57 -15.08 -6.89 -8.82
N GLU A 58 -16.34 -7.25 -8.58
CA GLU A 58 -17.51 -6.51 -9.06
C GLU A 58 -17.51 -5.07 -8.53
N LYS A 59 -17.18 -4.88 -7.24
CA LYS A 59 -17.05 -3.54 -6.64
C LYS A 59 -15.93 -2.71 -7.25
N THR A 60 -14.88 -3.35 -7.76
CA THR A 60 -13.80 -2.67 -8.49
C THR A 60 -14.13 -2.39 -9.96
N GLY A 61 -15.29 -2.82 -10.45
CA GLY A 61 -15.70 -2.68 -11.85
C GLY A 61 -14.89 -3.56 -12.81
N SER A 62 -14.30 -4.63 -12.31
CA SER A 62 -13.44 -5.50 -13.11
C SER A 62 -14.27 -6.43 -14.01
N GLU A 63 -13.82 -6.61 -15.26
CA GLU A 63 -14.35 -7.59 -16.20
C GLU A 63 -13.77 -9.01 -16.02
N TYR A 64 -12.86 -9.20 -15.07
CA TYR A 64 -12.17 -10.47 -14.86
C TYR A 64 -12.98 -11.41 -13.96
N GLU A 65 -13.16 -12.65 -14.41
CA GLU A 65 -13.85 -13.70 -13.64
C GLU A 65 -12.95 -14.44 -12.63
N THR A 66 -11.62 -14.29 -12.76
CA THR A 66 -10.62 -15.01 -11.96
C THR A 66 -9.46 -14.08 -11.57
N PHE A 67 -8.71 -14.44 -10.53
CA PHE A 67 -7.50 -13.71 -10.13
C PHE A 67 -6.26 -14.16 -10.92
N SER A 68 -5.18 -13.37 -10.82
CA SER A 68 -3.88 -13.67 -11.44
C SER A 68 -2.75 -13.09 -10.60
N TRP A 69 -1.56 -13.68 -10.71
CA TRP A 69 -0.38 -13.26 -9.95
C TRP A 69 0.93 -13.63 -10.66
N GLY A 70 2.06 -13.22 -10.08
CA GLY A 70 3.38 -13.48 -10.65
C GLY A 70 3.74 -12.60 -11.85
N ASP A 71 3.04 -11.48 -11.99
CA ASP A 71 3.36 -10.40 -12.93
C ASP A 71 2.75 -9.06 -12.48
N THR A 72 2.97 -8.02 -13.30
CA THR A 72 2.42 -6.67 -13.11
C THR A 72 1.28 -6.36 -14.08
N SER A 73 0.59 -7.37 -14.60
CA SER A 73 -0.56 -7.18 -15.48
C SER A 73 -1.72 -6.47 -14.76
N GLU A 74 -2.66 -5.92 -15.53
CA GLU A 74 -3.87 -5.32 -14.97
C GLU A 74 -4.68 -6.32 -14.14
N LYS A 75 -4.77 -7.57 -14.58
CA LYS A 75 -5.42 -8.64 -13.82
C LYS A 75 -4.73 -8.91 -12.47
N SER A 76 -3.40 -8.88 -12.41
CA SER A 76 -2.65 -8.97 -11.16
C SER A 76 -2.79 -7.70 -10.29
N ARG A 77 -2.94 -6.52 -10.90
CA ARG A 77 -3.27 -5.27 -10.18
C ARG A 77 -4.65 -5.36 -9.52
N VAL A 78 -5.65 -5.85 -10.24
CA VAL A 78 -6.99 -6.10 -9.70
C VAL A 78 -6.94 -7.10 -8.54
N THR A 79 -6.13 -8.15 -8.68
CA THR A 79 -5.88 -9.12 -7.62
C THR A 79 -5.27 -8.46 -6.37
N ALA A 80 -4.26 -7.61 -6.55
CA ALA A 80 -3.65 -6.85 -5.46
C ALA A 80 -4.68 -5.95 -4.75
N LEU A 81 -5.52 -5.24 -5.52
CA LEU A 81 -6.56 -4.38 -4.97
C LEU A 81 -7.60 -5.18 -4.19
N ALA A 82 -8.05 -6.31 -4.72
CA ALA A 82 -9.03 -7.16 -4.06
C ALA A 82 -8.52 -7.71 -2.73
N ILE A 83 -7.25 -8.13 -2.66
CA ILE A 83 -6.61 -8.57 -1.43
C ILE A 83 -6.58 -7.43 -0.39
N LEU A 84 -6.18 -6.22 -0.80
CA LEU A 84 -6.12 -5.08 0.11
C LEU A 84 -7.50 -4.68 0.64
N LEU A 85 -8.52 -4.62 -0.23
CA LEU A 85 -9.89 -4.27 0.15
C LEU A 85 -10.55 -5.27 1.11
N TRP A 86 -10.04 -6.51 1.16
CA TRP A 86 -10.54 -7.53 2.07
C TRP A 86 -10.32 -7.18 3.56
N PHE A 87 -9.28 -6.40 3.87
CA PHE A 87 -8.94 -6.03 5.25
C PHE A 87 -8.62 -4.54 5.45
N LEU A 88 -8.52 -3.74 4.39
CA LEU A 88 -8.31 -2.30 4.47
C LEU A 88 -9.49 -1.51 3.92
N ASP A 89 -9.59 -0.26 4.34
CA ASP A 89 -10.50 0.69 3.72
C ASP A 89 -10.00 1.11 2.34
N GLU A 90 -10.94 1.58 1.52
CA GLU A 90 -10.69 1.85 0.10
C GLU A 90 -9.53 2.82 -0.11
N ASN A 91 -9.50 3.92 0.64
CA ASN A 91 -8.42 4.91 0.55
C ASN A 91 -7.05 4.30 0.88
N GLU A 92 -6.96 3.53 1.96
CA GLU A 92 -5.72 2.86 2.35
C GLU A 92 -5.30 1.80 1.31
N ALA A 93 -6.26 1.05 0.77
CA ALA A 93 -5.99 0.06 -0.27
C ALA A 93 -5.37 0.72 -1.52
N TYR A 94 -5.90 1.84 -1.98
CA TYR A 94 -5.33 2.58 -3.11
C TYR A 94 -3.95 3.18 -2.78
N ASP A 95 -3.74 3.69 -1.57
CA ASP A 95 -2.45 4.22 -1.14
C ASP A 95 -1.33 3.18 -1.20
N TYR A 96 -1.65 1.91 -1.00
CA TYR A 96 -0.69 0.80 -0.95
C TYR A 96 -0.63 -0.03 -2.24
N LEU A 97 -1.58 0.14 -3.16
CA LEU A 97 -1.79 -0.74 -4.32
C LEU A 97 -0.53 -0.98 -5.15
N ASP A 98 0.13 0.09 -5.63
CA ASP A 98 1.27 -0.06 -6.53
C ASP A 98 2.46 -0.74 -5.85
N ALA A 99 2.69 -0.42 -4.57
CA ALA A 99 3.74 -1.05 -3.80
C ALA A 99 3.41 -2.53 -3.53
N PHE A 100 2.17 -2.84 -3.17
CA PHE A 100 1.73 -4.20 -2.87
C PHE A 100 1.77 -5.09 -4.11
N LEU A 101 1.32 -4.57 -5.27
CA LEU A 101 1.43 -5.26 -6.56
C LEU A 101 2.89 -5.63 -6.85
N ARG A 102 3.80 -4.65 -6.82
CA ARG A 102 5.21 -4.85 -7.19
C ARG A 102 5.96 -5.73 -6.20
N ASP A 103 5.79 -5.47 -4.91
CA ASP A 103 6.63 -6.06 -3.87
C ASP A 103 6.11 -7.41 -3.39
N PHE A 104 4.83 -7.72 -3.66
CA PHE A 104 4.19 -8.96 -3.25
C PHE A 104 3.57 -9.73 -4.42
N VAL A 105 2.46 -9.26 -5.00
CA VAL A 105 1.65 -10.06 -5.96
C VAL A 105 2.45 -10.45 -7.20
N ALA A 106 3.26 -9.54 -7.74
CA ALA A 106 4.10 -9.79 -8.92
C ALA A 106 5.24 -10.79 -8.65
N ARG A 107 5.58 -11.04 -7.38
CA ARG A 107 6.66 -11.94 -6.96
C ARG A 107 6.17 -13.33 -6.58
N LEU A 108 4.86 -13.54 -6.51
CA LEU A 108 4.27 -14.85 -6.30
C LEU A 108 4.66 -15.78 -7.46
N PRO A 109 4.88 -17.07 -7.22
CA PRO A 109 5.23 -18.00 -8.27
C PRO A 109 4.04 -18.21 -9.21
N ARG A 110 4.27 -18.35 -10.52
CA ARG A 110 3.23 -18.61 -11.53
C ARG A 110 2.74 -20.06 -11.52
N GLN A 111 2.34 -20.51 -10.35
CA GLN A 111 1.87 -21.84 -10.01
C GLN A 111 1.12 -21.75 -8.67
N ASP A 112 0.59 -22.88 -8.21
CA ASP A 112 -0.02 -22.99 -6.89
C ASP A 112 0.98 -22.56 -5.81
N PHE A 113 0.48 -21.86 -4.80
CA PHE A 113 1.29 -21.35 -3.70
C PHE A 113 0.51 -21.28 -2.41
N GLU A 114 1.24 -21.31 -1.30
CA GLU A 114 0.74 -21.09 0.05
C GLU A 114 1.86 -20.41 0.85
N GLN A 115 1.59 -19.23 1.39
CA GLN A 115 2.60 -18.46 2.12
C GLN A 115 1.97 -17.53 3.15
N ASN A 116 2.74 -17.16 4.16
CA ASN A 116 2.39 -16.11 5.10
C ASN A 116 3.24 -14.86 4.80
N PHE A 117 2.57 -13.73 4.60
CA PHE A 117 3.19 -12.44 4.31
C PHE A 117 3.13 -11.50 5.52
N GLY A 118 4.28 -11.03 5.99
CA GLY A 118 4.37 -10.06 7.09
C GLY A 118 3.91 -8.66 6.67
N TYR A 119 2.59 -8.45 6.54
CA TYR A 119 1.99 -7.19 6.09
C TYR A 119 2.41 -5.99 6.94
N GLU A 120 2.40 -6.11 8.27
CA GLU A 120 2.75 -5.00 9.16
C GLU A 120 4.21 -4.56 8.96
N PHE A 121 5.14 -5.51 8.87
CA PHE A 121 6.54 -5.22 8.60
C PHE A 121 6.73 -4.53 7.25
N TRP A 122 6.07 -5.04 6.21
CA TRP A 122 6.09 -4.44 4.88
C TRP A 122 5.52 -3.02 4.88
N ARG A 123 4.35 -2.81 5.49
CA ARG A 123 3.71 -1.49 5.60
C ARG A 123 4.62 -0.49 6.30
N ASN A 124 5.23 -0.89 7.42
CA ASN A 124 6.14 -0.03 8.19
C ASN A 124 7.40 0.35 7.39
N ASP A 125 7.94 -0.57 6.58
CA ASP A 125 9.05 -0.28 5.66
C ASP A 125 8.65 0.75 4.57
N ILE A 126 7.46 0.60 3.98
CA ILE A 126 6.93 1.57 3.01
C ILE A 126 6.76 2.96 3.63
N LEU A 127 6.16 3.03 4.82
CA LEU A 127 5.96 4.30 5.53
C LEU A 127 7.29 4.95 5.92
N SER A 128 8.27 4.18 6.39
CA SER A 128 9.61 4.67 6.71
C SER A 128 10.30 5.26 5.46
N LYS A 129 10.21 4.57 4.31
CA LYS A 129 10.76 5.05 3.04
C LYS A 129 10.07 6.34 2.55
N ARG A 130 8.75 6.45 2.71
CA ARG A 130 7.99 7.69 2.39
C ARG A 130 8.41 8.85 3.30
N GLY A 131 8.57 8.62 4.59
CA GLY A 131 9.07 9.63 5.54
C GLY A 131 10.47 10.12 5.18
N LYS A 132 11.38 9.20 4.82
CA LYS A 132 12.73 9.54 4.34
C LYS A 132 12.71 10.35 3.04
N LYS A 133 11.80 10.01 2.11
CA LYS A 133 11.64 10.76 0.85
C LYS A 133 11.17 12.19 1.11
N LEU A 134 10.18 12.38 1.99
CA LEU A 134 9.68 13.71 2.38
C LEU A 134 10.76 14.55 3.09
N THR A 135 11.61 13.95 3.91
CA THR A 135 12.75 14.68 4.50
C THR A 135 13.81 15.02 3.45
N SER A 136 14.14 14.10 2.55
CA SER A 136 15.12 14.32 1.48
C SER A 136 14.69 15.45 0.54
N ASP A 137 13.41 15.48 0.15
CA ASP A 137 12.85 16.51 -0.73
C ASP A 137 12.83 17.89 -0.03
N LYS A 138 12.59 17.95 1.30
CA LYS A 138 12.72 19.19 2.07
C LYS A 138 14.15 19.72 2.14
N TYR A 139 15.16 18.85 2.21
CA TYR A 139 16.57 19.28 2.19
C TYR A 139 17.02 19.70 0.79
N HIS A 140 16.54 19.04 -0.27
CA HIS A 140 16.85 19.45 -1.65
C HIS A 140 16.15 20.76 -2.08
N GLN A 141 15.01 21.09 -1.48
CA GLN A 141 14.34 22.37 -1.74
C GLN A 141 14.95 23.55 -0.95
N ALA A 142 15.64 23.28 0.17
CA ALA A 142 16.42 24.29 0.88
C ALA A 142 17.70 24.69 0.12
N ASP A 143 18.31 23.78 -0.63
CA ASP A 143 19.53 24.04 -1.40
C ASP A 143 19.27 24.78 -2.74
N LEU A 144 18.02 24.88 -3.19
CA LEU A 144 17.65 25.63 -4.41
C LEU A 144 17.25 27.09 -4.16
N HIS A 145 17.24 27.54 -2.89
CA HIS A 145 17.00 28.95 -2.52
C HIS A 145 18.13 29.56 -1.66
N GLY A 146 19.31 28.94 -1.66
CA GLY A 146 20.52 29.42 -0.99
C GLY A 146 21.55 29.99 -1.96
N GLY A 147 21.14 30.82 -2.92
CA GLY A 147 22.02 31.38 -3.94
C GLY A 147 22.15 32.89 -3.84
N TYR A 148 22.88 33.41 -2.85
CA TYR A 148 23.47 34.75 -2.91
C TYR A 148 24.87 34.76 -2.30
N TYR A 149 25.86 34.69 -3.21
CA TYR A 149 27.19 35.32 -3.18
C TYR A 149 27.91 35.43 -1.82
N MET A 150 28.86 34.51 -1.60
CA MET A 150 30.15 34.90 -1.02
C MET A 150 30.90 35.65 -2.13
N GLY A 151 30.86 36.98 -2.05
CA GLY A 151 31.75 37.83 -2.82
C GLY A 151 33.08 37.90 -2.08
N ASP A 152 34.13 37.45 -2.75
CA ASP A 152 35.52 37.77 -2.43
C ASP A 152 35.68 39.29 -2.39
N ASP A 153 36.17 39.82 -1.27
CA ASP A 153 36.84 41.12 -1.24
C ASP A 153 38.25 40.87 -0.70
N ASP A 154 39.13 40.49 -1.62
CA ASP A 154 40.55 40.79 -1.53
C ASP A 154 40.72 42.32 -1.56
N ALA A 155 41.26 42.88 -0.48
CA ALA A 155 41.84 44.21 -0.50
C ALA A 155 43.17 44.18 0.28
N ASP A 156 44.25 44.17 -0.50
CA ASP A 156 45.63 44.31 -0.08
C ASP A 156 45.88 45.63 0.68
N GLU A 157 46.64 45.60 1.80
CA GLU A 157 47.65 46.64 2.05
C GLU A 157 48.77 46.20 3.04
N ARG A 158 49.92 45.90 2.43
CA ARG A 158 51.35 46.08 2.79
C ARG A 158 51.80 46.47 4.22
N GLY A 159 52.93 45.84 4.60
CA GLY A 159 53.99 46.30 5.53
C GLY A 159 53.95 45.56 6.86
N ASP A 160 55.02 45.00 7.45
CA ASP A 160 56.47 45.25 7.38
C ASP A 160 57.10 44.03 8.09
N ASP A 161 57.89 43.23 7.37
CA ASP A 161 59.29 42.91 7.68
C ASP A 161 59.65 42.46 9.12
N GLY A 162 60.36 41.33 9.18
CA GLY A 162 60.95 40.80 10.40
C GLY A 162 62.47 41.01 10.39
N GLU A 163 63.01 41.25 11.57
CA GLU A 163 64.40 41.13 12.07
C GLU A 163 64.27 41.64 13.54
N ASP A 164 64.71 41.01 14.63
CA ASP A 164 65.83 40.12 14.94
C ASP A 164 65.53 39.40 16.28
#